data_AF-A0A2V9SKI3-F1
#
_entry.id   AF-A0A2V9SKI3-F1
#
_cell.length_a   1.000
_cell.length_b   1.000
_cell.length_c   1.000
_cell.angle_alpha   90.00
_cell.angle_beta   90.00
_cell.angle_gamma   90.00
#
_symmetry.space_group_name_H-M   'P 1'
#
loop_
_entity.id
_entity.type
_entity.pdbx_description
1 polymer ?
#
loop_
_entity_poly.entity_id
_entity_poly.type
_entity_poly.pdbx_seq_one_letter_code
_entity_poly.pdbx_strand_id
1 'polypeptide(L)'
;PMKPRSVLILILVSAISIVCHAVPADSAEAEVRNTLSDFIQAFDNLEWDRFCAAFSDDATVFYPREFPSRANGRQEYERTFQKVFDRIRAGRTQGPYMDIQPRD
;
A
#
# COMPACT_ATOMS: atom_id res chain seq x y z
N PRO A 1 -8.43 27.14 -43.85
CA PRO A 1 -6.96 27.20 -43.69
C PRO A 1 -6.60 27.61 -42.25
N MET A 2 -6.05 26.69 -41.45
CA MET A 2 -5.69 26.95 -40.05
C MET A 2 -4.39 27.75 -39.94
N LYS A 3 -4.32 28.69 -38.97
CA LYS A 3 -3.17 29.59 -38.78
C LYS A 3 -1.93 28.82 -38.31
N PRO A 4 -0.71 29.19 -38.76
CA PRO A 4 0.53 28.45 -38.46
C PRO A 4 0.86 28.37 -36.96
N ARG A 5 0.37 29.35 -36.17
CA ARG A 5 0.49 29.36 -34.70
C ARG A 5 -0.33 28.24 -34.03
N SER A 6 -1.46 27.86 -34.61
CA SER A 6 -2.32 26.78 -34.09
C SER A 6 -1.73 25.40 -34.37
N VAL A 7 -0.95 25.25 -35.45
CA VAL A 7 -0.22 24.02 -35.78
C VAL A 7 0.95 23.80 -34.81
N LEU A 8 1.68 24.86 -34.47
CA LEU A 8 2.81 24.79 -33.53
C LEU A 8 2.38 24.42 -32.10
N ILE A 9 1.23 24.94 -31.64
CA ILE A 9 0.66 24.60 -30.33
C ILE A 9 0.18 23.13 -30.30
N LEU A 10 -0.39 22.63 -31.40
CA LEU A 10 -0.82 21.24 -31.49
C LEU A 10 0.38 20.25 -31.46
N ILE A 11 1.51 20.62 -32.08
CA ILE A 11 2.74 19.82 -32.06
C ILE A 11 3.37 19.82 -30.66
N LEU A 12 3.34 20.96 -29.94
CA LEU A 12 3.90 21.04 -28.58
C LEU A 12 3.09 20.24 -27.55
N VAL A 13 1.76 20.16 -27.71
CA VAL A 13 0.89 19.39 -26.81
C VAL A 13 0.97 17.88 -27.10
N SER A 14 1.29 17.48 -28.33
CA SER A 14 1.44 16.07 -28.71
C SER A 14 2.71 15.39 -28.18
N ALA A 15 3.74 16.15 -27.76
CA ALA A 15 5.02 15.60 -27.33
C ALA A 15 5.06 15.18 -25.84
N ILE A 16 4.03 15.51 -25.06
CA ILE A 16 3.95 15.21 -23.61
C ILE A 16 3.14 13.93 -23.36
N SER A 17 2.38 13.45 -24.34
CA SER A 17 1.60 12.22 -24.20
C SER A 17 2.39 11.02 -24.70
N ILE A 18 2.40 9.98 -23.87
CA ILE A 18 2.80 8.60 -24.17
C ILE A 18 4.28 8.32 -23.94
N VAL A 19 4.65 8.38 -22.66
CA VAL A 19 5.49 7.30 -22.12
C VAL A 19 4.69 6.62 -21.02
N CYS A 20 3.63 5.88 -21.41
CA CYS A 20 3.12 4.82 -20.56
C CYS A 20 4.12 3.67 -20.68
N HIS A 21 5.18 3.65 -19.86
CA HIS A 21 5.96 2.42 -19.69
C HIS A 21 5.01 1.39 -19.08
N ALA A 22 4.55 0.44 -19.89
CA ALA A 22 3.95 -0.78 -19.37
C ALA A 22 5.03 -1.48 -18.54
N VAL A 23 4.91 -1.43 -17.22
CA VAL A 23 5.74 -2.22 -16.31
C VAL A 23 5.52 -3.69 -16.70
N PRO A 24 6.57 -4.45 -17.04
CA PRO A 24 6.44 -5.88 -17.34
C PRO A 24 5.66 -6.59 -16.22
N ALA A 25 4.79 -7.53 -16.56
CA ALA A 25 3.98 -8.25 -15.58
C ALA A 25 4.85 -8.93 -14.49
N ASP A 26 5.99 -9.49 -14.88
CA ASP A 26 6.96 -10.10 -13.96
C ASP A 26 7.53 -9.11 -12.95
N SER A 27 7.77 -7.85 -13.34
CA SER A 27 8.22 -6.82 -12.39
C SER A 27 7.12 -6.38 -11.43
N ALA A 28 5.87 -6.30 -11.89
CA ALA A 28 4.75 -5.97 -11.02
C ALA A 28 4.50 -7.08 -9.97
N GLU A 29 4.61 -8.35 -10.35
CA GLU A 29 4.51 -9.46 -9.39
C GLU A 29 5.64 -9.43 -8.37
N ALA A 30 6.88 -9.17 -8.80
CA ALA A 30 8.02 -9.05 -7.91
C ALA A 30 7.85 -7.88 -6.91
N GLU A 31 7.34 -6.73 -7.37
CA GLU A 31 7.05 -5.58 -6.50
C GLU A 31 5.97 -5.90 -5.46
N VAL A 32 4.89 -6.59 -5.86
CA VAL A 32 3.84 -7.04 -4.94
C VAL A 32 4.40 -8.00 -3.90
N ARG A 33 5.23 -8.97 -4.33
CA ARG A 33 5.85 -9.96 -3.43
C ARG A 33 6.78 -9.30 -2.42
N ASN A 34 7.57 -8.34 -2.84
CA ASN A 34 8.46 -7.58 -1.96
C ASN A 34 7.65 -6.75 -0.95
N THR A 35 6.64 -6.01 -1.42
CA THR A 35 5.75 -5.21 -0.55
C THR A 35 5.04 -6.07 0.48
N LEU A 36 4.55 -7.26 0.07
CA LEU A 36 3.92 -8.20 0.97
C LEU A 36 4.90 -8.76 2.01
N SER A 37 6.12 -9.11 1.61
CA SER A 37 7.16 -9.57 2.53
C SER A 37 7.48 -8.51 3.59
N ASP A 38 7.64 -7.26 3.17
CA ASP A 38 7.91 -6.14 4.08
C ASP A 38 6.74 -5.89 5.04
N PHE A 39 5.51 -5.96 4.53
CA PHE A 39 4.29 -5.87 5.34
C PHE A 39 4.23 -6.97 6.41
N ILE A 40 4.45 -8.23 6.01
CA ILE A 40 4.41 -9.38 6.94
C ILE A 40 5.50 -9.22 8.00
N GLN A 41 6.73 -8.88 7.60
CA GLN A 41 7.82 -8.70 8.54
C GLN A 41 7.54 -7.57 9.54
N ALA A 42 7.04 -6.42 9.08
CA ALA A 42 6.70 -5.30 9.94
C ALA A 42 5.56 -5.64 10.91
N PHE A 43 4.54 -6.36 10.44
CA PHE A 43 3.42 -6.79 11.26
C PHE A 43 3.83 -7.85 12.30
N ASP A 44 4.62 -8.84 11.89
CA ASP A 44 5.13 -9.92 12.75
C ASP A 44 6.00 -9.39 13.91
N ASN A 45 6.73 -8.31 13.66
CA ASN A 45 7.60 -7.64 14.64
C ASN A 45 6.94 -6.43 15.34
N LEU A 46 5.68 -6.11 15.03
CA LEU A 46 4.96 -4.94 15.54
C LEU A 46 5.69 -3.60 15.31
N GLU A 47 6.35 -3.45 14.16
CA GLU A 47 7.04 -2.24 13.71
C GLU A 47 6.04 -1.24 13.11
N TRP A 48 5.51 -0.34 13.93
CA TRP A 48 4.40 0.54 13.57
C TRP A 48 4.63 1.37 12.30
N ASP A 49 5.74 2.11 12.24
CA ASP A 49 5.99 3.03 11.13
C ASP A 49 6.19 2.30 9.80
N ARG A 50 6.89 1.16 9.82
CA ARG A 50 7.09 0.31 8.63
C ARG A 50 5.78 -0.35 8.19
N PHE A 51 4.95 -0.77 9.13
CA PHE A 51 3.62 -1.31 8.85
C PHE A 51 2.72 -0.25 8.17
N CYS A 52 2.65 0.96 8.72
CA CYS A 52 1.84 2.04 8.16
C CYS A 52 2.31 2.53 6.78
N ALA A 53 3.59 2.35 6.44
CA ALA A 53 4.15 2.70 5.14
C ALA A 53 3.66 1.79 4.00
N ALA A 54 3.14 0.60 4.30
CA ALA A 54 2.58 -0.32 3.30
C ALA A 54 1.20 0.10 2.77
N PHE A 55 0.60 1.16 3.33
CA PHE A 55 -0.74 1.63 2.99
C PHE A 55 -0.70 3.04 2.39
N SER A 56 -1.55 3.27 1.40
CA SER A 56 -1.89 4.62 0.96
C SER A 56 -2.74 5.35 2.00
N ASP A 57 -2.81 6.68 1.90
CA ASP A 57 -3.60 7.50 2.83
C ASP A 57 -5.12 7.27 2.69
N ASP A 58 -5.56 6.88 1.50
CA ASP A 58 -6.94 6.57 1.13
C ASP A 58 -7.26 5.06 1.15
N ALA A 59 -6.35 4.23 1.68
CA ALA A 59 -6.52 2.79 1.72
C ALA A 59 -7.80 2.38 2.46
N THR A 60 -8.46 1.35 1.95
CA THR A 60 -9.63 0.75 2.60
C THR A 60 -9.27 -0.62 3.12
N VAL A 61 -9.43 -0.84 4.44
CA VAL A 61 -9.16 -2.13 5.08
C VAL A 61 -10.47 -2.83 5.43
N PHE A 62 -10.62 -4.08 4.99
CA PHE A 62 -11.78 -4.91 5.29
C PHE A 62 -11.51 -5.82 6.50
N TYR A 63 -12.39 -5.78 7.51
CA TYR A 63 -12.30 -6.63 8.69
C TYR A 63 -13.38 -7.73 8.62
N PRO A 64 -13.03 -8.96 8.23
CA PRO A 64 -13.98 -10.08 8.23
C PRO A 64 -14.29 -10.49 9.68
N ARG A 65 -15.48 -10.12 10.16
CA ARG A 65 -16.05 -10.55 11.45
C ARG A 65 -17.51 -10.98 11.22
N GLU A 66 -18.19 -11.44 12.27
CA GLU A 66 -19.63 -11.77 12.24
C GLU A 66 -20.45 -10.65 11.59
N PHE A 67 -20.12 -9.40 11.92
CA PHE A 67 -20.56 -8.21 11.17
C PHE A 67 -19.34 -7.58 10.48
N PRO A 68 -19.21 -7.68 9.15
CA PRO A 68 -18.09 -7.12 8.44
C PRO A 68 -18.11 -5.59 8.54
N SER A 69 -16.93 -5.01 8.69
CA SER A 69 -16.75 -3.57 8.73
C SER A 69 -15.55 -3.17 7.89
N ARG A 70 -15.54 -1.93 7.41
CA ARG A 70 -14.43 -1.38 6.65
C ARG A 70 -13.96 -0.10 7.31
N ALA A 71 -12.64 0.09 7.36
CA ALA A 71 -12.03 1.38 7.63
C ALA A 71 -11.75 2.07 6.30
N ASN A 72 -12.14 3.33 6.16
CA ASN A 72 -11.92 4.15 4.98
C ASN A 72 -10.86 5.22 5.29
N GLY A 73 -9.65 5.01 4.79
CA GLY A 73 -8.53 5.93 4.96
C GLY A 73 -7.71 5.71 6.23
N ARG A 74 -6.55 6.38 6.25
CA ARG A 74 -5.47 6.21 7.25
C ARG A 74 -5.94 6.28 8.69
N GLN A 75 -6.64 7.34 9.05
CA GLN A 75 -7.06 7.56 10.43
C GLN A 75 -7.92 6.40 10.99
N GLU A 76 -8.76 5.80 10.16
CA GLU A 76 -9.67 4.74 10.59
C GLU A 76 -8.96 3.40 10.78
N TYR A 77 -8.08 3.01 9.84
CA TYR A 77 -7.37 1.75 9.98
C TYR A 77 -6.28 1.83 11.06
N GLU A 78 -5.59 2.96 11.19
CA GLU A 78 -4.55 3.13 12.21
C GLU A 78 -5.14 2.98 13.61
N ARG A 79 -6.28 3.62 13.89
CA ARG A 79 -6.99 3.47 15.17
C ARG A 79 -7.35 2.01 15.48
N THR A 80 -7.65 1.23 14.45
CA THR A 80 -7.99 -0.19 14.59
C THR A 80 -6.73 -1.03 14.85
N PHE A 81 -5.68 -0.84 14.06
CA PHE A 81 -4.44 -1.59 14.19
C PHE A 81 -3.64 -1.22 15.44
N GLN A 82 -3.70 0.00 15.96
CA GLN A 82 -3.12 0.35 17.26
C GLN A 82 -3.62 -0.60 18.36
N LYS A 83 -4.93 -0.85 18.41
CA LYS A 83 -5.53 -1.79 19.37
C LYS A 83 -5.08 -3.23 19.14
N VAL A 84 -4.85 -3.63 17.88
CA VAL A 84 -4.34 -4.95 17.52
C VAL A 84 -2.89 -5.10 17.98
N PHE A 85 -2.03 -4.12 17.68
CA PHE A 85 -0.63 -4.07 18.09
C PHE A 85 -0.50 -4.12 19.61
N ASP A 86 -1.25 -3.28 20.33
CA ASP A 86 -1.25 -3.27 21.79
C ASP A 86 -1.66 -4.62 22.38
N ARG A 87 -2.69 -5.25 21.79
CA ARG A 87 -3.18 -6.57 22.21
C ARG A 87 -2.15 -7.67 21.95
N ILE A 88 -1.48 -7.69 20.80
CA ILE A 88 -0.47 -8.69 20.47
C ILE A 88 0.78 -8.48 21.33
N ARG A 89 1.19 -7.22 21.52
CA ARG A 89 2.33 -6.87 22.35
C ARG A 89 2.11 -7.37 23.78
N ALA A 90 0.88 -7.21 24.31
CA ALA A 90 0.49 -7.73 25.63
C ALA A 90 1.49 -7.35 26.74
N GLY A 91 2.05 -6.15 26.68
CA GLY A 91 3.07 -5.65 27.62
C GLY A 91 4.49 -6.15 27.40
N ARG A 92 4.74 -7.06 26.45
CA ARG A 92 6.09 -7.52 26.08
C ARG A 92 6.90 -6.39 25.45
N THR A 93 8.16 -6.25 25.87
CA THR A 93 9.08 -5.22 25.36
C THR A 93 9.97 -5.71 24.22
N GLN A 94 10.03 -7.02 23.99
CA GLN A 94 10.82 -7.65 22.92
C GLN A 94 10.04 -8.81 22.30
N GLY A 95 10.30 -9.06 21.01
CA GLY A 95 9.73 -10.16 20.25
C GLY A 95 10.39 -11.52 20.54
N PRO A 96 10.09 -12.55 19.74
CA PRO A 96 9.14 -12.52 18.60
C PRO A 96 7.69 -12.35 19.09
N TYR A 97 6.88 -11.62 18.33
CA TYR A 97 5.50 -11.34 18.75
C TYR A 97 4.50 -12.35 18.23
N MET A 98 4.50 -12.63 16.91
CA MET A 98 3.50 -13.47 16.25
C MET A 98 4.08 -14.75 15.64
N ASP A 99 5.33 -14.74 15.16
CA ASP A 99 5.97 -15.85 14.44
C ASP A 99 5.11 -16.34 13.25
N ILE A 100 4.73 -15.41 12.38
CA ILE A 100 3.89 -15.69 11.22
C ILE A 100 4.69 -16.55 10.22
N GLN A 101 4.15 -17.74 9.93
CA GLN A 101 4.69 -18.66 8.92
C GLN A 101 3.72 -18.71 7.72
N PRO A 102 4.01 -17.96 6.62
CA PRO A 102 3.21 -18.02 5.40
C PRO A 102 3.12 -19.46 4.88
N ARG A 103 1.94 -19.85 4.42
CA ARG A 103 1.73 -21.14 3.74
C ARG A 103 1.30 -20.83 2.30
N ASP A 104 1.94 -21.51 1.36
CA ASP A 104 1.58 -21.47 -0.06
C ASP A 104 0.22 -22.13 -0.33
#